data_AF-A0A348Y8V4-F1
#
_entry.id   AF-A0A348Y8V4-F1
#
_cell.length_a   1.000
_cell.length_b   1.000
_cell.length_c   1.000
_cell.angle_alpha   90.00
_cell.angle_beta   90.00
_cell.angle_gamma   90.00
#
_symmetry.space_group_name_H-M   'P 1'
#
loop_
_entity.id
_entity.type
_entity.pdbx_description
1 polymer ?
#
loop_
_entity_poly.entity_id
_entity_poly.type
_entity_poly.pdbx_seq_one_letter_code
_entity_poly.pdbx_strand_id
1 'polypeptide(L)' 'MIDADGFRANVGIILANTQGQVLWAKRIGHNAWQFPQGGIDRGETPMDA' A
#
# COMPACT_ATOMS: atom_id res chain seq x y z
N MET A 1 -1.10 -11.75 8.78
CA MET A 1 -2.05 -11.93 9.91
C MET A 1 -3.41 -11.39 9.45
N ILE A 2 -4.49 -12.12 9.69
CA ILE A 2 -5.86 -11.70 9.36
C ILE A 2 -6.58 -11.53 10.71
N ASP A 3 -7.32 -10.44 10.89
CA ASP A 3 -8.09 -10.21 12.12
C ASP A 3 -9.34 -11.08 12.21
N ALA A 4 -10.08 -10.96 13.32
CA ALA A 4 -11.27 -11.75 13.58
C ALA A 4 -12.39 -11.50 12.56
N ASP A 5 -12.37 -10.34 11.90
CA ASP A 5 -13.36 -9.91 10.90
C ASP A 5 -12.94 -10.27 9.46
N GLY A 6 -11.75 -10.85 9.28
CA GLY A 6 -11.26 -11.31 7.97
C GLY A 6 -10.40 -10.30 7.21
N PHE A 7 -9.97 -9.20 7.83
CA PHE A 7 -9.11 -8.20 7.19
C PHE A 7 -7.63 -8.45 7.43
N ARG A 8 -6.82 -8.22 6.40
CA ARG A 8 -5.34 -8.23 6.50
C ARG A 8 -4.84 -6.81 6.71
N ALA A 9 -4.05 -6.61 7.76
CA ALA A 9 -3.37 -5.34 8.01
C ALA A 9 -2.47 -4.93 6.82
N ASN A 10 -2.56 -3.67 6.43
CA ASN A 10 -1.87 -3.13 5.26
C ASN A 10 -1.50 -1.66 5.47
N VAL A 11 -0.49 -1.21 4.74
CA VAL A 11 -0.13 0.20 4.54
C VAL A 11 -0.34 0.56 3.07
N GLY A 12 -0.70 1.82 2.82
CA GLY A 12 -0.76 2.40 1.49
C GLY A 12 0.11 3.64 1.42
N ILE A 13 0.85 3.81 0.33
CA ILE A 13 1.80 4.92 0.18
C ILE A 13 1.31 5.86 -0.92
N ILE A 14 1.09 7.13 -0.57
CA ILE A 14 0.86 8.20 -1.53
C ILE A 14 2.14 9.02 -1.63
N LEU A 15 2.87 8.86 -2.73
CA LEU A 15 4.06 9.65 -3.00
C LEU A 15 3.68 10.88 -3.85
N ALA A 16 3.78 12.06 -3.26
CA ALA A 16 3.55 13.33 -3.94
C ALA A 16 4.87 14.05 -4.26
N ASN A 17 4.90 14.80 -5.35
CA ASN A 17 6.02 15.70 -5.68
C ASN A 17 5.65 17.18 -5.44
N THR A 18 6.63 18.08 -5.56
CA THR A 18 6.44 19.53 -5.35
C THR A 18 5.60 20.21 -6.43
N GLN A 19 5.21 19.49 -7.49
CA GLN A 19 4.37 19.97 -8.57
C GLN A 19 2.89 19.59 -8.38
N GLY A 20 2.54 18.98 -7.24
CA GLY A 20 1.17 18.55 -6.94
C GLY A 20 0.74 17.28 -7.68
N GLN A 21 1.69 16.51 -8.20
CA GLN A 21 1.41 15.22 -8.83
C GLN A 21 1.64 14.08 -7.83
N VAL A 22 1.02 12.93 -8.09
CA VAL A 22 1.18 11.71 -7.29
C VAL A 22 1.67 10.54 -8.13
N LEU A 23 2.42 9.63 -7.51
CA LEU A 23 2.80 8.36 -8.14
C LEU A 23 1.55 7.48 -8.32
N TRP A 24 1.26 7.11 -9.57
CA TRP A 24 0.22 6.14 -9.91
C TRP A 24 0.85 5.02 -10.74
N ALA A 25 0.89 3.80 -10.20
CA ALA A 25 1.65 2.69 -10.77
C ALA A 25 0.72 1.69 -11.47
N LYS A 26 1.11 1.22 -12.66
CA LYS A 26 0.41 0.13 -13.37
C LYS A 26 0.73 -1.21 -12.71
N ARG A 27 -0.29 -2.00 -12.44
CA ARG A 27 -0.15 -3.36 -11.91
C ARG A 27 0.52 -4.27 -12.93
N ILE A 28 1.53 -5.03 -12.49
CA ILE A 28 2.19 -6.03 -13.33
C ILE A 28 1.16 -7.07 -13.79
N GLY A 29 1.08 -7.33 -15.09
CA GLY A 29 0.15 -8.31 -15.66
C GLY A 29 -1.32 -7.87 -15.74
N HIS A 30 -1.67 -6.62 -15.37
CA HIS A 30 -3.04 -6.13 -15.43
C HIS A 30 -3.14 -4.78 -16.14
N ASN A 31 -4.31 -4.48 -16.72
CA ASN A 31 -4.64 -3.13 -17.19
C ASN A 31 -5.37 -2.33 -16.11
N ALA A 32 -4.72 -2.18 -14.95
CA ALA A 32 -5.24 -1.47 -13.80
C ALA A 32 -4.12 -0.73 -13.09
N TRP A 33 -4.48 0.32 -12.36
CA TRP A 33 -3.53 1.23 -11.72
C TRP A 33 -3.84 1.37 -10.23
N GLN A 34 -2.82 1.63 -9.42
CA GLN A 34 -2.96 1.78 -7.98
C GLN A 34 -1.82 2.59 -7.35
N PHE A 35 -2.01 2.95 -6.08
CA PHE A 35 -0.92 3.34 -5.20
C PHE A 35 -0.17 2.08 -4.73
N PRO A 36 1.13 2.19 -4.40
CA PRO A 36 1.85 1.14 -3.70
C PRO A 36 1.16 0.78 -2.38
N GLN A 37 1.11 -0.51 -2.07
CA GLN A 37 0.53 -1.02 -0.83
C GLN A 37 1.30 -2.27 -0.38
N GLY A 38 1.35 -2.50 0.94
CA GLY A 38 2.16 -3.55 1.56
C GLY A 38 1.50 -4.10 2.82
N GLY A 39 1.64 -5.40 3.07
CA GLY A 39 1.10 -6.00 4.31
C GLY A 39 1.98 -5.66 5.50
N ILE A 40 1.37 -5.47 6.67
CA ILE A 40 2.10 -5.33 7.92
C ILE A 40 2.38 -6.72 8.47
N ASP A 41 3.66 -7.06 8.65
CA ASP A 41 4.07 -8.33 9.23
C ASP A 41 4.01 -8.29 10.77
N ARG A 42 4.13 -9.47 11.39
CA ARG A 42 3.92 -9.60 12.84
C ARG A 42 5.05 -8.86 13.59
N GLY A 43 4.66 -7.84 14.34
CA GLY A 43 5.58 -7.05 15.15
C GLY A 43 6.09 -5.78 14.47
N GLU A 44 5.79 -5.59 13.18
CA GLU A 44 6.03 -4.32 12.50
C GLU A 44 5.00 -3.26 12.94
N THR A 45 5.45 -2.03 13.07
CA THR A 45 4.55 -0.89 13.13
C THR A 45 4.14 -0.48 11.71
N PRO A 46 3.05 0.30 11.54
CA PRO A 46 2.69 0.85 10.24
C PRO A 46 3.76 1.74 9.59
N MET A 47 4.77 2.19 10.34
CA MET A 47 5.88 2.98 9.79
C MET A 47 7.06 2.10 9.33
N ASP A 48 7.19 0.89 9.89
CA ASP A 48 8.25 -0.06 9.51
C ASP A 48 7.87 -0.83 8.23
N ALA A 49 6.57 -1.05 8.01
CA ALA A 49 5.99 -1.75 6.87
C ALA A 49 5.82 -0.84 5.64
#